data_AF-A0A1F5LCQ0-F1
#
_entry.id   AF-A0A1F5LCQ0-F1
#
_cell.length_a   1.000
_cell.length_b   1.000
_cell.length_c   1.000
_cell.angle_alpha   90.00
_cell.angle_beta   90.00
_cell.angle_gamma   90.00
#
_symmetry.space_group_name_H-M   'P 1'
#
loop_
_entity.id
_entity.type
_entity.pdbx_description
1 polymer ?
#
loop_
_entity_poly.entity_id
_entity_poly.type
_entity_poly.pdbx_seq_one_letter_code
_entity_poly.pdbx_strand_id
1 'polypeptide(L)' 'MPISKPTIGENGYRGFNPHSEVLHRGWNGHNACPLPCDVIVDHDLAIKVRDGCTFYRDVYRPLTSGADEKS' A
#
# COMPACT_ATOMS: atom_id res chain seq x y z
N MET A 1 20.50 24.42 7.74
CA MET A 1 20.50 23.38 8.80
C MET A 1 20.29 22.02 8.15
N PRO A 2 20.96 20.95 8.59
CA PRO A 2 20.71 19.61 8.06
C PRO A 2 19.35 19.08 8.52
N ILE A 3 18.70 18.27 7.68
CA ILE A 3 17.44 17.59 8.01
C ILE A 3 17.76 16.36 8.87
N SER A 4 17.10 16.23 10.01
CA SER A 4 17.23 15.07 10.91
C SER A 4 16.66 13.81 10.28
N LYS A 5 17.19 12.64 10.67
CA LYS A 5 16.64 11.35 10.25
C LYS A 5 15.22 11.17 10.80
N PRO A 6 14.33 10.51 10.06
CA PRO A 6 12.99 10.20 10.55
C PRO A 6 13.06 9.16 11.68
N THR A 7 12.25 9.36 12.72
CA THR A 7 12.11 8.43 13.86
C THR A 7 10.79 7.68 13.77
N ILE A 8 10.78 6.38 14.11
CA ILE A 8 9.54 5.59 14.13
C ILE A 8 8.57 6.21 15.15
N GLY A 9 7.32 6.41 14.73
CA GLY A 9 6.25 7.01 15.52
C GLY A 9 6.14 8.53 15.38
N GLU A 10 7.17 9.23 14.87
CA GLU A 10 7.09 10.66 14.59
C GLU A 10 6.37 10.91 13.27
N ASN A 11 5.36 11.80 13.28
CA ASN A 11 4.56 12.16 12.10
C ASN A 11 3.98 10.96 11.32
N GLY A 12 3.70 9.86 12.04
CA GLY A 12 3.15 8.64 11.44
C GLY A 12 4.17 7.80 10.66
N TYR A 13 5.47 8.08 10.75
CA TYR A 13 6.49 7.24 10.14
C TYR A 13 6.54 5.86 10.83
N ARG A 14 6.29 4.80 10.07
CA ARG A 14 6.22 3.42 10.60
C ARG A 14 7.53 2.64 10.45
N GLY A 15 8.53 3.20 9.76
CA GLY A 15 9.71 2.45 9.34
C GLY A 15 9.44 1.63 8.07
N PHE A 16 10.49 0.96 7.58
CA PHE A 16 10.38 0.02 6.45
C PHE A 16 9.79 -1.30 6.95
N ASN A 17 8.64 -1.69 6.41
CA ASN A 17 7.88 -2.85 6.85
C ASN A 17 7.21 -3.54 5.66
N PRO A 18 7.94 -4.33 4.85
CA PRO A 18 7.37 -5.05 3.72
C PRO A 18 6.47 -6.20 4.20
N HIS A 19 5.18 -6.11 3.88
CA HIS A 19 4.18 -7.12 4.23
C HIS A 19 2.96 -7.00 3.29
N SER A 20 2.10 -8.01 3.31
CA SER A 20 0.85 -7.99 2.56
C SER A 20 -0.34 -8.13 3.51
N GLU A 21 -1.41 -7.40 3.25
CA GLU A 21 -2.68 -7.53 3.97
C GLU A 21 -3.89 -7.49 3.03
N VAL A 22 -5.02 -8.02 3.51
CA VAL A 22 -6.29 -7.97 2.78
C VAL A 22 -7.21 -6.99 3.50
N LEU A 23 -7.63 -5.96 2.78
CA LEU A 23 -8.68 -5.04 3.19
C LEU A 23 -10.01 -5.54 2.63
N HIS A 24 -10.89 -6.01 3.50
CA HIS A 24 -12.19 -6.53 3.08
C HIS A 24 -13.13 -5.43 2.59
N ARG A 25 -14.10 -5.81 1.75
CA ARG A 25 -15.20 -4.93 1.31
C ARG A 25 -15.82 -4.22 2.49
N GLY A 26 -16.08 -2.93 2.33
CA GLY A 26 -16.63 -2.06 3.37
C GLY A 26 -15.58 -1.49 4.32
N TRP A 27 -14.31 -1.90 4.23
CA TRP A 27 -13.23 -1.24 4.96
C TRP A 27 -13.17 0.24 4.61
N ASN A 28 -13.09 1.10 5.63
CA ASN A 28 -13.27 2.54 5.49
C ASN A 28 -12.17 3.36 6.19
N GLY A 29 -11.06 2.73 6.60
CA GLY A 29 -9.89 3.38 7.17
C GLY A 29 -10.22 4.54 8.12
N HIS A 30 -9.70 5.73 7.80
CA HIS A 30 -9.90 6.98 8.55
C HIS A 30 -11.25 7.65 8.27
N ASN A 31 -12.37 6.91 8.34
CA ASN A 31 -13.72 7.38 7.97
C ASN A 31 -13.83 7.87 6.51
N ALA A 32 -13.07 7.23 5.61
CA ALA A 32 -13.11 7.49 4.17
C ALA A 32 -14.28 6.75 3.49
N CYS A 33 -14.39 6.89 2.17
CA CYS A 33 -15.33 6.11 1.37
C CYS A 33 -15.04 4.60 1.52
N PRO A 34 -16.05 3.76 1.90
CA PRO A 34 -15.85 2.33 2.06
C PRO A 34 -15.42 1.63 0.75
N LEU A 35 -14.54 0.65 0.86
CA LEU A 35 -14.07 -0.12 -0.31
C LEU A 35 -15.23 -0.92 -0.94
N PRO A 36 -15.41 -0.88 -2.28
CA PRO A 36 -16.48 -1.61 -2.96
C PRO A 36 -16.21 -3.11 -3.09
N CYS A 37 -14.97 -3.55 -2.89
CA CYS A 37 -14.53 -4.93 -2.99
C CYS A 37 -13.35 -5.21 -2.07
N ASP A 38 -12.98 -6.48 -1.95
CA ASP A 38 -11.77 -6.89 -1.25
C ASP A 38 -10.54 -6.45 -2.04
N VAL A 39 -9.58 -5.84 -1.36
CA VAL A 39 -8.32 -5.35 -1.92
C VAL A 39 -7.17 -6.01 -1.18
N ILE A 40 -6.22 -6.57 -1.91
CA ILE A 40 -4.91 -6.94 -1.34
C ILE A 40 -3.95 -5.77 -1.49
N VAL A 41 -3.25 -5.47 -0.40
CA VAL A 41 -2.26 -4.40 -0.32
C VAL A 41 -0.90 -5.04 -0.07
N ASP A 42 0.05 -4.79 -0.96
CA ASP A 42 1.45 -5.14 -0.78
C ASP A 42 2.22 -3.88 -0.37
N HIS A 43 2.60 -3.79 0.91
CA HIS A 43 3.33 -2.66 1.48
C HIS A 43 4.81 -2.72 1.17
N ASP A 44 5.41 -1.55 0.93
CA ASP A 44 6.85 -1.41 0.69
C ASP A 44 7.38 -2.39 -0.38
N LEU A 45 6.62 -2.59 -1.47
CA LEU A 45 7.01 -3.51 -2.54
C LEU A 45 8.17 -2.94 -3.34
N ALA A 46 9.27 -3.70 -3.43
CA ALA A 46 10.46 -3.35 -4.19
C ALA A 46 10.23 -3.48 -5.70
N ILE A 47 10.52 -2.42 -6.44
CA ILE A 47 10.52 -2.40 -7.91
C ILE A 47 11.85 -1.88 -8.38
N LYS A 48 12.58 -2.75 -9.09
CA LYS A 48 13.85 -2.40 -9.70
C LYS A 48 13.61 -1.75 -11.06
N VAL A 49 14.12 -0.53 -11.21
CA VAL A 49 14.06 0.21 -12.48
C VAL A 49 15.32 0.00 -13.31
N ARG A 50 15.28 0.44 -14.57
CA ARG A 50 16.30 0.15 -15.59
C ARG A 50 17.70 0.63 -15.22
N ASP A 51 17.81 1.72 -14.47
CA ASP A 51 19.07 2.31 -14.00
C ASP A 51 19.63 1.62 -12.75
N GLY A 52 18.97 0.56 -12.25
CA GLY A 52 19.39 -0.20 -11.08
C GLY A 52 18.88 0.36 -9.75
N CYS A 53 18.20 1.50 -9.74
CA CYS A 53 17.53 2.02 -8.56
C CYS A 53 16.36 1.11 -8.13
N THR A 54 16.02 1.14 -6.84
CA THR A 54 14.88 0.41 -6.27
C THR A 54 13.89 1.39 -5.68
N PHE A 55 12.64 1.32 -6.14
CA PHE A 55 11.53 2.03 -5.53
C PHE A 55 10.74 1.11 -4.63
N TYR A 56 10.33 1.62 -3.48
CA TYR A 56 9.43 0.94 -2.56
C TYR A 56 8.10 1.66 -2.60
N ARG A 57 7.01 0.92 -2.80
CA ARG A 57 5.66 1.49 -2.90
C ARG A 57 4.61 0.53 -2.36
N ASP A 58 3.53 1.09 -1.87
CA ASP A 58 2.32 0.32 -1.59
C ASP A 58 1.58 0.02 -2.90
N VAL A 59 1.22 -1.24 -3.12
CA VAL A 59 0.44 -1.68 -4.29
C VAL A 59 -0.90 -2.21 -3.84
N TYR A 60 -1.97 -1.51 -4.20
CA TYR A 60 -3.36 -1.89 -3.95
C TYR A 60 -3.92 -2.54 -5.20
N ARG A 61 -4.46 -3.75 -5.09
CA ARG A 61 -5.12 -4.43 -6.21
C ARG A 61 -6.37 -5.18 -5.73
N PRO A 62 -7.44 -5.23 -6.53
CA PRO A 62 -8.59 -6.08 -6.21
C PRO A 62 -8.14 -7.53 -6.01
N LEU A 63 -8.73 -8.21 -5.03
CA LEU A 63 -8.46 -9.63 -4.81
C LEU A 63 -9.07 -10.52 -5.92
N THR A 64 -10.06 -10.00 -6.67
CA THR A 64 -10.68 -10.68 -7.80
C THR A 64 -9.88 -10.47 -9.09
N SER A 65 -9.26 -11.55 -9.57
CA SER A 65 -8.65 -11.63 -10.90
C SER A 65 -9.74 -11.64 -11.98
N GLY A 66 -10.04 -10.50 -12.59
CA GLY A 66 -10.64 -10.43 -13.94
C GLY A 66 -11.93 -11.23 -14.21
N ALA A 67 -12.94 -11.16 -13.34
CA ALA A 67 -14.23 -11.83 -13.55
C ALA A 67 -15.46 -10.92 -13.30
N ASP A 68 -15.34 -9.63 -13.56
CA ASP A 68 -16.49 -8.72 -13.62
C ASP A 68 -16.39 -7.84 -14.87
N GLU A 69 -16.32 -8.49 -16.04
CA GLU A 69 -16.72 -7.87 -17.30
C GLU A 69 -18.23 -8.09 -17.47
N LYS A 70 -18.99 -6.98 -17.44
CA LYS A 70 -20.38 -6.83 -17.91
C LYS A 70 -21.43 -7.75 -17.26
N SER A 71 -22.34 -7.16 -16.49
CA SER A 71 -23.74 -7.60 -16.49
C SER A 71 -24.68 -6.41 -16.54
#